data_AF-A0A536SBG6-F1
#
_entry.id   AF-A0A536SBG6-F1
#
_cell.length_a   1.000
_cell.length_b   1.000
_cell.length_c   1.000
_cell.angle_alpha   90.00
_cell.angle_beta   90.00
_cell.angle_gamma   90.00
#
_symmetry.space_group_name_H-M   'P 1'
#
loop_
_entity.id
_entity.type
_entity.pdbx_description
1 polymer ?
#
loop_
_entity_poly.entity_id
_entity_poly.type
_entity_poly.pdbx_seq_one_letter_code
_entity_poly.pdbx_strand_id
1 'polypeptide(L)'
;MNLTTDHLADILIGVARAQNAVIEAMERASPGFRNTHALPLITLAANMRAGDPRMIDLSSRILMRLQGRVALDNAAVKADLERLMSGKPKAAA
;
A
#
# COMPACT_ATOMS: atom_id res chain seq x y z
N MET A 1 -17.86 -13.11 14.24
CA MET A 1 -17.46 -11.76 13.79
C MET A 1 -17.21 -11.84 12.29
N ASN A 2 -17.94 -11.06 11.47
CA ASN A 2 -17.80 -11.11 10.01
C ASN A 2 -16.99 -9.87 9.55
N LEU A 3 -15.84 -10.09 8.91
CA LEU A 3 -14.98 -9.01 8.42
C LEU A 3 -15.55 -8.50 7.09
N THR A 4 -15.90 -7.22 7.02
CA THR A 4 -16.36 -6.57 5.79
C THR A 4 -15.18 -6.07 4.97
N THR A 5 -15.40 -5.79 3.70
CA THR A 5 -14.37 -5.20 2.82
C THR A 5 -13.92 -3.83 3.32
N ASP A 6 -14.82 -3.05 3.93
CA ASP A 6 -14.49 -1.78 4.58
C ASP A 6 -13.51 -1.97 5.74
N HIS A 7 -13.78 -2.93 6.64
CA HIS A 7 -12.88 -3.23 7.74
C HIS A 7 -11.51 -3.72 7.24
N LEU A 8 -11.47 -4.50 6.16
CA LEU A 8 -10.20 -4.96 5.60
C LEU A 8 -9.44 -3.80 4.92
N ALA A 9 -10.11 -2.88 4.23
CA ALA A 9 -9.50 -1.68 3.67
C ALA A 9 -8.89 -0.80 4.78
N ASP A 10 -9.63 -0.57 5.87
CA ASP A 10 -9.15 0.18 7.03
C ASP A 10 -7.92 -0.46 7.68
N ILE A 11 -7.91 -1.79 7.82
CA ILE A 11 -6.77 -2.53 8.37
C ILE A 11 -5.55 -2.37 7.46
N LEU A 12 -5.69 -2.53 6.14
CA LEU A 12 -4.57 -2.39 5.20
C LEU A 12 -4.02 -0.96 5.17
N ILE A 13 -4.90 0.04 5.25
CA ILE A 13 -4.50 1.44 5.39
C ILE A 13 -3.77 1.66 6.73
N GLY A 14 -4.29 1.11 7.83
CA GLY A 14 -3.68 1.20 9.16
C GLY A 14 -2.27 0.60 9.19
N VAL A 15 -2.08 -0.58 8.59
CA VAL A 15 -0.77 -1.23 8.46
C VAL A 15 0.21 -0.35 7.67
N ALA A 16 -0.21 0.17 6.51
CA ALA A 16 0.63 1.06 5.71
C ALA A 16 0.99 2.35 6.46
N ARG A 17 0.06 2.95 7.23
CA ARG A 17 0.33 4.14 8.05
C ARG A 17 1.31 3.84 9.18
N ALA A 18 1.19 2.69 9.85
CA ALA A 18 2.13 2.27 10.89
C ALA A 18 3.54 2.07 10.32
N GLN A 19 3.66 1.39 9.17
CA GLN A 19 4.94 1.22 8.47
C GLN A 19 5.54 2.57 8.04
N ASN A 20 4.71 3.50 7.55
CA ASN A 20 5.17 4.84 7.20
C ASN A 20 5.74 5.58 8.42
N ALA A 21 5.11 5.47 9.59
CA ALA A 21 5.62 6.08 10.82
C ALA A 21 7.00 5.53 11.21
N VAL A 22 7.22 4.22 11.05
CA VAL A 22 8.54 3.61 11.28
C VAL A 22 9.58 4.16 10.30
N ILE A 23 9.25 4.29 9.02
CA ILE A 23 10.16 4.86 8.01
C ILE A 23 10.50 6.31 8.33
N GLU A 24 9.52 7.12 8.73
CA GLU A 24 9.74 8.51 9.15
C GLU A 24 10.64 8.60 10.39
N ALA A 25 10.47 7.70 11.37
CA ALA A 25 11.36 7.63 12.53
C ALA A 25 12.80 7.28 12.12
N MET A 26 12.97 6.31 11.22
CA MET A 26 14.27 5.92 10.70
C MET A 26 14.93 7.03 9.89
N GLU A 27 14.17 7.78 9.07
CA GLU A 27 14.68 8.93 8.33
C GLU A 27 15.21 10.03 9.26
N ARG A 28 14.55 10.25 10.41
CA ARG A 28 15.03 11.20 11.43
C ARG A 28 16.28 10.72 12.15
N ALA A 29 16.38 9.41 12.41
CA ALA A 29 17.53 8.81 13.08
C ALA A 29 18.75 8.68 12.16
N SER A 30 18.53 8.44 10.87
CA SER A 30 19.55 8.25 9.83
C SER A 30 19.08 8.92 8.53
N PRO A 31 19.44 10.20 8.29
CA PRO A 31 19.04 10.93 7.10
C PRO A 31 19.39 10.17 5.80
N GLY A 32 18.43 10.10 4.89
CA GLY A 32 18.55 9.35 3.63
C GLY A 32 18.12 7.88 3.71
N PHE A 33 17.79 7.35 4.90
CA PHE A 33 17.34 5.96 5.06
C PHE A 33 16.17 5.61 4.13
N ARG A 34 15.19 6.51 3.99
CA ARG A 34 14.01 6.30 3.14
C ARG A 34 14.42 6.00 1.70
N ASN A 35 15.27 6.84 1.12
CA ASN A 35 15.62 6.74 -0.30
C ASN A 35 16.66 5.65 -0.57
N THR A 36 17.60 5.45 0.36
CA THR A 36 18.69 4.49 0.21
C THR A 36 18.26 3.05 0.48
N HIS A 37 17.37 2.84 1.46
CA HIS A 37 17.04 1.49 1.95
C HIS A 37 15.56 1.14 1.80
N ALA A 38 14.66 2.00 2.30
CA ALA A 38 13.24 1.64 2.39
C ALA A 38 12.55 1.61 1.02
N LEU A 39 12.68 2.67 0.23
CA LEU A 39 11.95 2.85 -1.02
C LEU A 39 12.23 1.74 -2.06
N PRO A 40 13.49 1.27 -2.26
CA PRO A 40 13.75 0.13 -3.15
C PRO A 40 13.04 -1.15 -2.70
N LEU A 41 13.04 -1.45 -1.40
CA LEU A 41 12.42 -2.66 -0.85
C LEU A 41 10.89 -2.58 -0.90
N ILE A 42 10.30 -1.41 -0.62
CA ILE A 42 8.86 -1.19 -0.75
C ILE A 42 8.45 -1.32 -2.23
N THR A 43 9.23 -0.78 -3.16
CA THR A 43 8.94 -0.89 -4.60
C THR A 43 8.92 -2.35 -5.06
N LEU A 44 9.84 -3.18 -4.56
CA LEU A 44 9.85 -4.62 -4.80
C LEU A 44 8.61 -5.30 -4.20
N ALA A 45 8.29 -5.02 -2.93
CA ALA A 45 7.13 -5.59 -2.25
C ALA A 45 5.78 -5.15 -2.85
N ALA A 46 5.71 -3.94 -3.40
CA ALA A 46 4.57 -3.42 -4.14
C ALA A 46 4.42 -4.07 -5.53
N ASN A 47 5.44 -4.80 -5.99
CA ASN A 47 5.45 -5.49 -7.27
C ASN A 47 5.00 -4.57 -8.42
N MET A 48 5.54 -3.35 -8.48
CA MET A 48 5.08 -2.31 -9.41
C MET A 48 5.25 -2.66 -10.89
N ARG A 49 6.07 -3.68 -11.18
CA ARG A 49 6.25 -4.23 -12.53
C ARG A 49 5.02 -5.01 -13.00
N ALA A 50 4.23 -5.57 -12.08
CA ALA A 50 2.97 -6.20 -12.40
C ALA A 50 1.91 -5.14 -12.70
N GLY A 51 1.34 -5.21 -13.91
CA GLY A 51 0.27 -4.31 -14.36
C GLY A 51 -0.99 -4.38 -13.48
N ASP A 52 -1.30 -5.56 -12.95
CA ASP A 52 -2.37 -5.77 -11.98
C ASP A 52 -1.79 -6.23 -10.62
N PRO A 53 -2.03 -5.50 -9.51
CA PRO A 53 -1.62 -5.95 -8.18
C PRO A 53 -2.27 -7.27 -7.79
N ARG A 54 -1.57 -8.09 -7.00
CA ARG A 54 -2.22 -9.14 -6.21
C ARG A 54 -2.68 -8.58 -4.88
N MET A 55 -3.57 -9.29 -4.19
CA MET A 55 -4.04 -8.90 -2.85
C MET A 55 -2.89 -8.67 -1.86
N ILE A 56 -1.86 -9.51 -1.90
CA ILE A 56 -0.68 -9.38 -1.02
C ILE A 56 0.17 -8.14 -1.31
N ASP A 57 0.05 -7.57 -2.51
CA ASP A 57 0.84 -6.40 -2.92
C ASP A 57 0.15 -5.08 -2.47
N LEU A 58 -1.12 -5.14 -2.04
CA LEU A 58 -1.98 -3.96 -1.84
C LEU A 58 -1.50 -3.04 -0.72
N SER A 59 -1.13 -3.59 0.45
CA SER A 59 -0.60 -2.78 1.57
C SER A 59 0.68 -2.04 1.18
N SER A 60 1.58 -2.71 0.45
CA SER A 60 2.84 -2.12 -0.02
C SER A 60 2.59 -1.01 -1.05
N ARG A 61 1.58 -1.14 -1.90
CA ARG A 61 1.17 -0.09 -2.85
C ARG A 61 0.53 1.12 -2.16
N ILE A 62 -0.26 0.90 -1.11
CA ILE A 62 -0.77 1.97 -0.24
C ILE A 62 0.42 2.69 0.43
N LEU A 63 1.38 1.94 0.98
CA LEU A 63 2.58 2.52 1.57
C LEU A 63 3.38 3.33 0.55
N MET A 64 3.49 2.89 -0.70
CA MET A 64 4.16 3.63 -1.77
C MET A 64 3.48 4.97 -2.07
N ARG A 65 2.14 5.03 -2.07
CA ARG A 65 1.39 6.29 -2.17
C ARG A 65 1.74 7.24 -1.02
N LEU A 66 1.83 6.71 0.21
CA LEU A 66 2.26 7.50 1.38
C LEU A 66 3.69 8.02 1.24
N GLN A 67 4.63 7.22 0.71
CA GLN A 67 6.00 7.69 0.44
C GLN A 67 6.03 8.87 -0.54
N GLY A 68 5.14 8.85 -1.54
CA GLY A 68 4.94 9.94 -2.49
C GLY A 68 4.10 11.11 -1.96
N ARG A 69 3.68 11.08 -0.68
CA ARG A 69 2.78 12.05 -0.05
C ARG A 69 1.44 12.21 -0.78
N VAL A 70 0.99 11.15 -1.44
CA VAL A 70 -0.29 11.11 -2.13
C VAL A 70 -1.39 10.87 -1.09
N ALA A 71 -2.48 11.64 -1.19
CA ALA A 71 -3.64 11.46 -0.32
C ALA A 71 -4.21 10.05 -0.48
N LEU A 72 -4.50 9.39 0.65
CA LEU A 72 -5.18 8.10 0.66
C LEU A 72 -6.68 8.33 0.62
N ASP A 73 -7.34 7.76 -0.40
CA ASP A 73 -8.79 7.65 -0.46
C ASP A 73 -9.21 6.23 -0.09
N ASN A 74 -10.00 6.12 0.98
CA ASN A 74 -10.52 4.84 1.46
C ASN A 74 -11.42 4.18 0.41
N ALA A 75 -12.25 4.96 -0.30
CA ALA A 75 -13.14 4.46 -1.33
C ALA A 75 -12.35 3.81 -2.48
N ALA A 76 -11.24 4.42 -2.89
CA ALA A 76 -10.33 3.85 -3.88
C ALA A 76 -9.70 2.53 -3.42
N VAL A 77 -9.25 2.44 -2.16
CA VAL A 77 -8.66 1.19 -1.61
C VAL A 77 -9.72 0.10 -1.52
N LYS A 78 -10.93 0.41 -1.07
CA LYS A 78 -12.07 -0.51 -1.04
C LYS A 78 -12.38 -1.03 -2.45
N ALA A 79 -12.49 -0.15 -3.44
CA ALA A 79 -12.78 -0.55 -4.82
C ALA A 79 -11.70 -1.48 -5.39
N ASP A 80 -10.42 -1.18 -5.14
CA ASP A 80 -9.32 -2.06 -5.50
C ASP A 80 -9.44 -3.43 -4.81
N LEU A 81 -9.80 -3.45 -3.52
CA LEU A 81 -9.95 -4.66 -2.73
C LEU A 81 -11.13 -5.52 -3.21
N GLU A 82 -12.30 -4.94 -3.47
CA GLU A 82 -13.47 -5.61 -4.02
C GLU A 82 -13.17 -6.22 -5.40
N ARG A 83 -12.46 -5.47 -6.24
CA ARG A 83 -12.01 -5.97 -7.55
C ARG A 83 -11.10 -7.19 -7.39
N LEU A 84 -10.09 -7.12 -6.51
CA LEU A 84 -9.16 -8.22 -6.28
C LEU A 84 -9.84 -9.44 -5.65
N MET A 85 -10.81 -9.25 -4.75
CA MET A 85 -11.62 -10.32 -4.18
C MET A 85 -12.54 -10.97 -5.21
N SER A 86 -12.99 -10.22 -6.21
CA SER A 86 -13.82 -10.75 -7.31
C SER A 86 -13.04 -11.56 -8.35
N GLY A 87 -11.70 -11.54 -8.30
CA GLY A 87 -10.84 -12.20 -9.28
C GLY A 87 -10.86 -11.57 -10.69
N LYS A 88 -11.49 -10.40 -10.84
CA LYS A 88 -11.58 -9.71 -12.13
C LYS A 88 -10.26 -9.01 -12.46
N PRO A 89 -9.70 -9.24 -13.67
CA PRO A 89 -8.54 -8.47 -14.13
C PRO A 89 -8.86 -6.97 -14.12
N LYS A 90 -7.86 -6.14 -13.82
CA LYS A 90 -7.97 -4.70 -14.04
C LYS A 90 -8.26 -4.45 -15.52
N ALA A 91 -9.38 -3.78 -15.84
CA ALA A 91 -9.71 -3.41 -17.21
C ALA A 91 -8.58 -2.56 -17.80
N ALA A 92 -8.16 -2.87 -19.03
CA ALA A 92 -7.19 -2.07 -19.75
C ALA A 92 -7.78 -0.66 -19.99
N ALA A 93 -7.01 0.37 -19.65
CA ALA A 93 -7.32 1.77 -19.90
C ALA A 93 -6.81 2.19 -21.27
#